data_AF-A0A8I1PGN1-F1
#
_entry.id   AF-A0A8I1PGN1-F1
#
_cell.length_a   1.000
_cell.length_b   1.000
_cell.length_c   1.000
_cell.angle_alpha   90.00
_cell.angle_beta   90.00
_cell.angle_gamma   90.00
#
_symmetry.space_group_name_H-M   'P 1'
#
loop_
_entity.id
_entity.type
_entity.pdbx_description
1 polymer ?
#
loop_
_entity_poly.entity_id
_entity_poly.type
_entity_poly.pdbx_seq_one_letter_code
_entity_poly.pdbx_strand_id
1 'polypeptide(L)'
;MTGPADTRLPDGFRVVLDRRTRILDGGAALLGGAPPRLVHLTAKARSLMRDNGIVVADPASRALARRLLDGGLAQPAPPAAALERPAAKDVTVVVPVKDRTAGLVRLLAALPADLGGIVVVDDGSAVPVAVTHDRPVTVLRHERAKGPAAARNAGLAAATTDLVAFLDSDVVPRPGWLEPLLDRFADPAVGLAAPRIVALEAGTTWVSRYEAVRSSLDLGLDAAPVVPRSRVAYVPSAALLVRRDAVGTGFDEALHVAEDVDLVLRLHAQGWRLRYEPASHVAHDHRVDVRQWLGRKAFYGTGAAPLALRHQGAVPPMVLSPWSAAVCALLLVQRRGATALAAAVTVGGAERLSRKLGKLDRPRLAAARLTGAGLLGAVAQTGSALTRHFWPLAVLACLVSRRARRAVAVAAVAEGVVDWWTHRAHDAGGPGPLSHIAAHRLDDLGYGAGLWWGAWRHRTTAPLRPTGPGGSRPHRQG
;
A
#
# COMPACT_ATOMS: atom_id res chain seq x y z
N MET A 1 14.32 -16.40 10.83
CA MET A 1 13.80 -15.11 10.30
C MET A 1 14.75 -14.02 10.74
N THR A 2 15.51 -13.42 9.82
CA THR A 2 16.46 -12.35 10.14
C THR A 2 15.77 -11.00 9.89
N GLY A 3 15.24 -10.41 10.96
CA GLY A 3 14.85 -9.00 10.94
C GLY A 3 16.07 -8.08 10.87
N PRO A 4 15.87 -6.76 10.92
CA PRO A 4 16.98 -5.82 10.95
C PRO A 4 17.93 -6.10 12.13
N ALA A 5 19.23 -6.20 11.84
CA ALA A 5 20.27 -6.39 12.86
C ALA A 5 20.37 -5.18 13.80
N ASP A 6 20.08 -3.98 13.29
CA ASP A 6 20.03 -2.74 14.05
C ASP A 6 18.69 -2.02 13.84
N THR A 7 18.12 -1.52 14.94
CA THR A 7 16.90 -0.69 14.93
C THR A 7 17.10 0.66 15.61
N ARG A 8 18.34 0.98 16.00
CA ARG A 8 18.73 2.21 16.64
C ARG A 8 18.66 3.35 15.63
N LEU A 9 17.84 4.36 15.92
CA LEU A 9 17.87 5.61 15.16
C LEU A 9 19.17 6.37 15.45
N PRO A 10 19.86 6.91 14.43
CA PRO A 10 21.08 7.67 14.63
C PRO A 10 20.80 9.00 15.33
N ASP A 11 21.83 9.59 15.93
CA ASP A 11 21.73 10.90 16.56
C ASP A 11 21.54 11.99 15.50
N GLY A 12 20.71 13.00 15.80
CA GLY A 12 20.24 13.98 14.84
C GLY A 12 19.07 13.53 13.96
N PHE A 13 18.66 12.25 14.01
CA PHE A 13 17.50 11.77 13.25
C PHE A 13 16.24 12.51 13.68
N ARG A 14 15.50 13.07 12.71
CA ARG A 14 14.31 13.87 12.97
C ARG A 14 13.04 13.12 12.60
N VAL A 15 12.08 13.13 13.51
CA VAL A 15 10.76 12.54 13.36
C VAL A 15 9.71 13.63 13.53
N VAL A 16 8.71 13.65 12.67
CA VAL A 16 7.57 14.59 12.74
C VAL A 16 6.27 13.81 12.81
N LEU A 17 5.31 14.27 13.61
CA LEU A 17 3.99 13.66 13.68
C LEU A 17 3.38 13.60 12.28
N ASP A 18 2.76 12.46 11.97
CA ASP A 18 2.04 12.28 10.72
C ASP A 18 0.92 13.32 10.65
N ARG A 19 0.64 13.87 9.46
CA ARG A 19 -0.42 14.87 9.28
C ARG A 19 -1.80 14.37 9.72
N ARG A 20 -2.00 13.04 9.73
CA ARG A 20 -3.23 12.39 10.21
C ARG A 20 -3.23 12.13 11.72
N THR A 21 -2.10 12.29 12.41
CA THR A 21 -2.02 12.18 13.86
C THR A 21 -2.59 13.42 14.52
N ARG A 22 -3.67 13.23 15.26
CA ARG A 22 -4.34 14.29 16.01
C ARG A 22 -3.76 14.38 17.41
N ILE A 23 -3.47 15.60 17.82
CA ILE A 23 -3.04 15.93 19.18
C ILE A 23 -4.29 16.23 20.02
N LEU A 24 -4.39 15.58 21.17
CA LEU A 24 -5.50 15.71 22.12
C LEU A 24 -4.94 16.20 23.48
N ASP A 25 -5.82 16.77 24.30
CA ASP A 25 -5.57 17.15 25.71
C ASP A 25 -4.25 17.92 25.90
N GLY A 26 -4.06 18.97 25.10
CA GLY A 26 -2.87 19.83 25.14
C GLY A 26 -1.55 19.10 24.87
N GLY A 27 -1.58 17.95 24.18
CA GLY A 27 -0.38 17.13 23.91
C GLY A 27 -0.24 15.91 24.80
N ALA A 28 -1.18 15.65 25.72
CA ALA A 28 -1.13 14.47 26.59
C ALA A 28 -1.56 13.17 25.88
N ALA A 29 -2.25 13.26 24.76
CA ALA A 29 -2.62 12.09 23.97
C ALA A 29 -2.51 12.33 22.47
N LEU A 30 -2.17 11.28 21.73
CA LEU A 30 -2.08 11.25 20.28
C LEU A 30 -3.07 10.21 19.74
N LEU A 31 -3.86 10.60 18.74
CA LEU A 31 -4.76 9.71 18.03
C LEU A 31 -4.35 9.64 16.55
N GLY A 32 -3.91 8.47 16.09
CA GLY A 32 -3.42 8.26 14.73
C GLY A 32 -2.85 6.85 14.58
N GLY A 33 -1.92 6.64 13.66
CA GLY A 33 -1.21 5.37 13.56
C GLY A 33 -1.71 4.42 12.49
N ALA A 34 -0.90 3.38 12.24
CA ALA A 34 -1.17 2.30 11.31
C ALA A 34 -0.92 0.94 12.03
N PRO A 35 -1.96 0.23 12.51
CA PRO A 35 -3.37 0.64 12.56
C PRO A 35 -3.65 1.80 13.54
N PRO A 36 -4.82 2.47 13.40
CA PRO A 36 -5.23 3.56 14.28
C PRO A 36 -5.26 3.17 15.76
N ARG A 37 -4.72 4.03 16.61
CA ARG A 37 -4.56 3.84 18.05
C ARG A 37 -4.54 5.16 18.79
N LEU A 38 -4.93 5.12 20.06
CA LEU A 38 -4.76 6.21 21.01
C LEU A 38 -3.53 5.92 21.87
N VAL A 39 -2.60 6.87 21.94
CA VAL A 39 -1.40 6.78 22.76
C VAL A 39 -1.37 7.94 23.74
N HIS A 40 -1.23 7.64 25.03
CA HIS A 40 -1.01 8.65 26.05
C HIS A 40 0.49 8.90 26.22
N LEU A 41 0.89 10.16 26.25
CA LEU A 41 2.26 10.60 26.48
C LEU A 41 2.44 10.97 27.94
N THR A 42 3.52 10.45 28.55
CA THR A 42 3.94 10.90 29.88
C THR A 42 4.44 12.34 29.82
N ALA A 43 4.49 13.05 30.95
CA ALA A 43 5.04 14.41 30.99
C ALA A 43 6.46 14.49 30.42
N LYS A 44 7.30 13.49 30.73
CA LYS A 44 8.65 13.34 30.16
C LYS A 44 8.65 13.12 28.65
N ALA A 45 7.73 12.32 28.11
CA ALA A 45 7.64 12.12 26.67
C ALA A 45 7.18 13.41 25.96
N ARG A 46 6.26 14.16 26.57
CA ARG A 46 5.79 15.45 26.04
C ARG A 46 6.89 16.49 25.99
N SER A 47 7.74 16.58 27.01
CA SER A 47 8.83 17.56 27.05
C SER A 47 9.90 17.31 25.98
N LEU A 48 9.97 16.10 25.43
CA LEU A 48 10.87 15.75 24.33
C LEU A 48 10.32 16.15 22.94
N MET A 49 9.03 16.51 22.86
CA MET A 49 8.41 16.93 21.61
C MET A 49 8.54 18.45 21.44
N ARG A 50 8.98 18.88 20.25
CA ARG A 50 9.04 20.28 19.83
C ARG A 50 8.49 20.42 18.42
N ASP A 51 7.64 21.42 18.18
CA ASP A 51 7.05 21.70 16.86
C ASP A 51 6.45 20.47 16.16
N ASN A 52 5.69 19.67 16.93
CA ASN A 52 5.10 18.41 16.49
C ASN A 52 6.14 17.36 16.00
N GLY A 53 7.37 17.44 16.47
CA GLY A 53 8.44 16.51 16.13
C GLY A 53 9.38 16.20 17.29
N ILE A 54 10.35 15.33 17.02
CA ILE A 54 11.39 14.89 17.94
C ILE A 54 12.69 14.83 17.15
N VAL A 55 13.77 15.34 17.74
CA VAL A 55 15.13 15.10 17.28
C VAL A 55 15.77 14.10 18.22
N VAL A 56 16.35 13.04 17.67
CA VAL A 56 17.05 12.02 18.45
C VAL A 56 18.36 12.60 18.97
N ALA A 57 18.51 12.70 20.28
CA ALA A 57 19.72 13.21 20.93
C ALA A 57 20.21 12.34 22.10
N ASP A 58 19.31 11.50 22.65
CA ASP A 58 19.58 10.68 23.82
C ASP A 58 18.76 9.36 23.75
N PRO A 59 18.98 8.39 24.66
CA PRO A 59 18.22 7.14 24.66
C PRO A 59 16.70 7.31 24.80
N ALA A 60 16.22 8.35 25.49
CA ALA A 60 14.80 8.55 25.75
C ALA A 60 14.07 9.10 24.51
N SER A 61 14.62 10.15 23.89
CA SER A 61 14.17 10.71 22.61
C SER A 61 14.22 9.66 21.50
N ARG A 62 15.28 8.84 21.45
CA ARG A 62 15.40 7.71 20.51
C ARG A 62 14.28 6.68 20.69
N ALA A 63 14.04 6.24 21.92
CA ALA A 63 13.00 5.26 22.22
C ALA A 63 11.60 5.81 21.89
N LEU A 64 11.34 7.08 22.17
CA LEU A 64 10.08 7.72 21.84
C LEU A 64 9.90 7.86 20.31
N ALA A 65 10.91 8.35 19.59
CA ALA A 65 10.92 8.46 18.14
C ALA A 65 10.64 7.11 17.46
N ARG A 66 11.34 6.05 17.88
CA ARG A 66 11.10 4.68 17.38
C ARG A 66 9.67 4.22 17.62
N ARG A 67 9.11 4.43 18.83
CA ARG A 67 7.73 4.05 19.15
C ARG A 67 6.70 4.81 18.30
N LEU A 68 6.92 6.10 18.05
CA LEU A 68 6.02 6.90 17.20
C LEU A 68 6.08 6.44 15.74
N LEU A 69 7.28 6.17 15.21
CA LEU A 69 7.49 5.65 13.86
C LEU A 69 6.85 4.26 13.67
N ASP A 70 7.12 3.32 14.59
CA ASP A 70 6.60 1.94 14.54
C ASP A 70 5.08 1.89 14.78
N GLY A 71 4.54 2.87 15.52
CA GLY A 71 3.10 3.04 15.68
C GLY A 71 2.40 3.65 14.45
N GLY A 72 3.16 4.16 13.48
CA GLY A 72 2.67 4.96 12.35
C GLY A 72 2.11 6.33 12.76
N LEU A 73 2.45 6.81 13.96
CA LEU A 73 2.01 8.11 14.49
C LEU A 73 2.87 9.26 13.96
N ALA A 74 4.04 8.93 13.43
CA ALA A 74 5.01 9.87 12.92
C ALA A 74 5.68 9.36 11.65
N GLN A 75 6.27 10.29 10.91
CA GLN A 75 7.07 10.06 9.72
C GLN A 75 8.50 10.55 9.95
N PRO A 76 9.50 9.90 9.32
CA PRO A 76 10.84 10.47 9.27
C PRO A 76 10.78 11.79 8.48
N ALA A 77 11.38 12.85 9.04
CA ALA A 77 11.62 14.06 8.26
C ALA A 77 12.78 13.81 7.28
N PRO A 78 12.97 14.65 6.24
CA PRO A 78 14.23 14.68 5.52
C PRO A 78 15.40 14.82 6.52
N PRO A 79 16.44 14.00 6.39
CA PRO A 79 17.58 14.04 7.29
C PRO A 79 18.26 15.41 7.21
N ALA A 80 18.84 15.85 8.32
CA ALA A 80 19.73 17.02 8.28
C ALA A 80 20.93 16.70 7.37
N ALA A 81 21.47 17.71 6.69
CA ALA A 81 22.58 17.52 5.73
C ALA A 81 23.80 16.79 6.31
N ALA A 82 23.99 16.86 7.64
CA ALA A 82 25.09 16.21 8.35
C ALA A 82 24.83 14.73 8.70
N LEU A 83 23.62 14.20 8.50
CA LEU A 83 23.31 12.81 8.81
C LEU A 83 23.75 11.91 7.64
N GLU A 84 24.56 10.91 7.95
CA GLU A 84 25.01 9.93 6.96
C GLU A 84 23.80 9.15 6.40
N ARG A 85 23.74 9.06 5.07
CA ARG A 85 22.73 8.31 4.33
C ARG A 85 23.38 7.68 3.10
N PRO A 86 22.84 6.56 2.60
CA PRO A 86 23.29 5.98 1.34
C PRO A 86 23.16 6.98 0.17
N ALA A 87 24.06 6.87 -0.80
CA ALA A 87 24.07 7.66 -2.02
C ALA A 87 23.73 6.78 -3.24
N ALA A 88 23.58 7.38 -4.42
CA ALA A 88 23.25 6.65 -5.65
C ALA A 88 24.30 5.57 -5.99
N LYS A 89 25.58 5.83 -5.69
CA LYS A 89 26.68 4.86 -5.84
C LYS A 89 26.51 3.57 -5.03
N ASP A 90 25.66 3.59 -4.00
CA ASP A 90 25.36 2.43 -3.15
C ASP A 90 24.14 1.65 -3.67
N VAL A 91 23.64 1.97 -4.87
CA VAL A 91 22.45 1.38 -5.48
C VAL A 91 22.77 0.69 -6.79
N THR A 92 22.33 -0.57 -6.90
CA THR A 92 22.25 -1.31 -8.17
C THR A 92 20.80 -1.28 -8.65
N VAL A 93 20.58 -0.85 -9.88
CA VAL A 93 19.25 -0.92 -10.51
C VAL A 93 19.11 -2.25 -11.25
N VAL A 94 18.06 -3.01 -10.92
CA VAL A 94 17.68 -4.26 -11.58
C VAL A 94 16.43 -4.04 -12.43
N VAL A 95 16.54 -4.32 -13.73
CA VAL A 95 15.45 -4.12 -14.71
C VAL A 95 15.08 -5.45 -15.37
N PRO A 96 13.98 -6.11 -14.98
CA PRO A 96 13.43 -7.22 -15.75
C PRO A 96 12.80 -6.70 -17.05
N VAL A 97 13.09 -7.35 -18.17
CA VAL A 97 12.56 -7.00 -19.49
C VAL A 97 12.18 -8.24 -20.27
N LYS A 98 11.04 -8.17 -20.98
CA LYS A 98 10.63 -9.15 -21.98
C LYS A 98 9.90 -8.46 -23.12
N ASP A 99 10.47 -8.51 -24.32
CA ASP A 99 9.89 -7.95 -25.55
C ASP A 99 9.56 -6.44 -25.46
N ARG A 100 10.33 -5.66 -24.67
CA ARG A 100 10.08 -4.22 -24.43
C ARG A 100 11.33 -3.35 -24.49
N THR A 101 12.14 -3.54 -25.53
CA THR A 101 13.39 -2.80 -25.74
C THR A 101 13.21 -1.28 -25.72
N ALA A 102 12.14 -0.74 -26.34
CA ALA A 102 11.89 0.69 -26.35
C ALA A 102 11.64 1.26 -24.94
N GLY A 103 10.88 0.55 -24.09
CA GLY A 103 10.65 0.96 -22.71
C GLY A 103 11.93 0.94 -21.89
N LEU A 104 12.73 -0.12 -22.06
CA LEU A 104 14.05 -0.24 -21.42
C LEU A 104 14.96 0.92 -21.79
N VAL A 105 15.08 1.29 -23.08
CA VAL A 105 15.93 2.40 -23.52
C VAL A 105 15.50 3.71 -22.85
N ARG A 106 14.20 4.00 -22.78
CA ARG A 106 13.69 5.19 -22.08
C ARG A 106 14.02 5.17 -20.59
N LEU A 107 13.86 4.02 -19.94
CA LEU A 107 14.17 3.85 -18.51
C LEU A 107 15.64 4.13 -18.25
N LEU A 108 16.53 3.49 -19.02
CA LEU A 108 17.98 3.61 -18.86
C LEU A 108 18.46 5.06 -19.04
N ALA A 109 17.91 5.77 -20.02
CA ALA A 109 18.21 7.18 -20.25
C ALA A 109 17.81 8.10 -19.07
N ALA A 110 16.88 7.67 -18.21
CA ALA A 110 16.43 8.43 -17.05
C ALA A 110 17.17 8.07 -15.74
N LEU A 111 18.09 7.11 -15.76
CA LEU A 111 18.82 6.69 -14.57
C LEU A 111 19.94 7.67 -14.19
N PRO A 112 20.12 8.00 -12.89
CA PRO A 112 21.22 8.86 -12.42
C PRO A 112 22.58 8.35 -12.89
N ALA A 113 23.51 9.26 -13.19
CA ALA A 113 24.83 8.95 -13.75
C ALA A 113 25.77 8.23 -12.76
N ASP A 114 25.57 8.42 -11.46
CA ASP A 114 26.42 8.00 -10.36
C ASP A 114 25.95 6.74 -9.64
N LEU A 115 25.07 5.94 -10.27
CA LEU A 115 24.64 4.64 -9.74
C LEU A 115 25.81 3.66 -9.57
N GLY A 116 25.70 2.80 -8.55
CA GLY A 116 26.68 1.74 -8.30
C GLY A 116 26.67 0.61 -9.32
N GLY A 117 25.54 0.38 -9.99
CA GLY A 117 25.44 -0.61 -11.05
C GLY A 117 24.08 -0.65 -11.74
N ILE A 118 24.04 -1.24 -12.94
CA ILE A 118 22.82 -1.52 -13.69
C ILE A 118 22.86 -2.98 -14.15
N VAL A 119 21.83 -3.73 -13.80
CA VAL A 119 21.61 -5.11 -14.23
C VAL A 119 20.30 -5.21 -14.99
N VAL A 120 20.38 -5.55 -16.27
CA VAL A 120 19.21 -5.82 -17.10
C VAL A 120 19.05 -7.33 -17.20
N VAL A 121 17.84 -7.83 -16.93
CA VAL A 121 17.53 -9.25 -17.02
C VAL A 121 16.51 -9.47 -18.13
N ASP A 122 16.99 -9.94 -19.27
CA ASP A 122 16.19 -10.33 -20.43
C ASP A 122 15.55 -11.70 -20.17
N ASP A 123 14.26 -11.70 -19.83
CA ASP A 123 13.48 -12.89 -19.50
C ASP A 123 12.97 -13.61 -20.76
N GLY A 124 13.89 -13.94 -21.66
CA GLY A 124 13.61 -14.67 -22.89
C GLY A 124 12.83 -13.87 -23.92
N SER A 125 13.24 -12.62 -24.19
CA SER A 125 12.72 -11.83 -25.32
C SER A 125 12.96 -12.55 -26.65
N ALA A 126 12.01 -12.42 -27.57
CA ALA A 126 12.07 -13.02 -28.92
C ALA A 126 13.30 -12.54 -29.69
N VAL A 127 13.60 -11.25 -29.59
CA VAL A 127 14.87 -10.66 -30.02
C VAL A 127 15.69 -10.37 -28.76
N PRO A 128 16.92 -10.91 -28.63
CA PRO A 128 17.77 -10.61 -27.50
C PRO A 128 17.96 -9.11 -27.30
N VAL A 129 17.81 -8.67 -26.06
CA VAL A 129 17.99 -7.27 -25.72
C VAL A 129 19.47 -6.93 -25.77
N ALA A 130 19.85 -6.03 -26.67
CA ALA A 130 21.15 -5.39 -26.69
C ALA A 130 21.02 -3.99 -26.08
N VAL A 131 21.85 -3.70 -25.07
CA VAL A 131 21.90 -2.39 -24.43
C VAL A 131 23.24 -1.77 -24.70
N THR A 132 23.24 -0.66 -25.44
CA THR A 132 24.36 0.27 -25.47
C THR A 132 24.03 1.40 -24.52
N HIS A 133 24.86 1.57 -23.49
CA HIS A 133 24.75 2.65 -22.54
C HIS A 133 26.15 3.23 -22.33
N ASP A 134 26.25 4.53 -22.08
CA ASP A 134 27.50 5.23 -21.75
C ASP A 134 28.23 4.67 -20.51
N ARG A 135 27.68 3.65 -19.86
CA ARG A 135 28.18 3.03 -18.63
C ARG A 135 28.07 1.51 -18.71
N PRO A 136 28.90 0.76 -17.97
CA PRO A 136 28.79 -0.69 -17.91
C PRO A 136 27.40 -1.14 -17.43
N VAL A 137 26.68 -1.85 -18.30
CA VAL A 137 25.41 -2.52 -17.97
C VAL A 137 25.66 -4.02 -18.02
N THR A 138 25.32 -4.72 -16.94
CA THR A 138 25.34 -6.19 -16.95
C THR A 138 24.03 -6.68 -17.55
N VAL A 139 24.10 -7.42 -18.65
CA VAL A 139 22.92 -8.04 -19.26
C VAL A 139 22.92 -9.54 -18.98
N LEU A 140 21.92 -9.99 -18.23
CA LEU A 140 21.66 -11.41 -18.00
C LEU A 140 20.50 -11.84 -18.90
N ARG A 141 20.58 -13.03 -19.49
CA ARG A 141 19.51 -13.55 -20.34
C ARG A 141 19.06 -14.92 -19.85
N HIS A 142 17.75 -15.10 -19.73
CA HIS A 142 17.14 -16.41 -19.64
C HIS A 142 16.88 -16.96 -21.05
N GLU A 143 17.18 -18.25 -21.26
CA GLU A 143 16.90 -18.93 -22.52
C GLU A 143 15.40 -18.97 -22.84
N ARG A 144 14.56 -19.04 -21.80
CA ARG A 144 13.10 -19.02 -21.86
C ARG A 144 12.54 -18.13 -20.76
N ALA A 145 11.37 -17.54 -20.99
CA ALA A 145 10.70 -16.73 -19.99
C ALA A 145 10.38 -17.54 -18.72
N LYS A 146 10.83 -17.03 -17.56
CA LYS A 146 10.61 -17.60 -16.24
C LYS A 146 9.71 -16.72 -15.36
N GLY A 147 9.35 -15.53 -15.84
CA GLY A 147 8.51 -14.58 -15.14
C GLY A 147 9.31 -13.53 -14.37
N PRO A 148 8.63 -12.45 -13.94
CA PRO A 148 9.28 -11.28 -13.37
C PRO A 148 9.96 -11.56 -12.03
N ALA A 149 9.43 -12.47 -11.20
CA ALA A 149 10.06 -12.89 -9.95
C ALA A 149 11.45 -13.49 -10.18
N ALA A 150 11.56 -14.46 -11.11
CA ALA A 150 12.83 -15.10 -11.43
C ALA A 150 13.83 -14.13 -12.05
N ALA A 151 13.36 -13.22 -12.93
CA ALA A 151 14.20 -12.18 -13.50
C ALA A 151 14.76 -11.22 -12.43
N ARG A 152 13.92 -10.79 -11.48
CA ARG A 152 14.37 -9.96 -10.34
C ARG A 152 15.34 -10.70 -9.44
N ASN A 153 15.14 -12.00 -9.19
CA ASN A 153 16.07 -12.81 -8.40
C ASN A 153 17.44 -12.96 -9.06
N ALA A 154 17.47 -13.21 -10.38
CA ALA A 154 18.72 -13.26 -11.14
C ALA A 154 19.48 -11.93 -11.07
N GLY A 155 18.77 -10.80 -11.20
CA GLY A 155 19.37 -9.47 -11.05
C GLY A 155 19.83 -9.17 -9.63
N LEU A 156 19.07 -9.57 -8.61
CA LEU A 156 19.44 -9.45 -7.20
C LEU A 156 20.72 -10.23 -6.88
N ALA A 157 20.87 -11.44 -7.44
CA ALA A 157 22.06 -12.26 -7.25
C ALA A 157 23.32 -11.64 -7.90
N ALA A 158 23.16 -10.88 -8.97
CA ALA A 158 24.25 -10.16 -9.63
C ALA A 158 24.56 -8.78 -9.00
N ALA A 159 23.66 -8.24 -8.17
CA ALA A 159 23.85 -6.94 -7.54
C ALA A 159 24.94 -7.01 -6.44
N THR A 160 25.89 -6.09 -6.50
CA THR A 160 27.05 -6.02 -5.58
C THR A 160 26.90 -4.98 -4.49
N THR A 161 25.99 -4.02 -4.66
CA THR A 161 25.76 -2.92 -3.72
C THR A 161 24.82 -3.29 -2.57
N ASP A 162 24.81 -2.49 -1.51
CA ASP A 162 23.99 -2.73 -0.33
C ASP A 162 22.49 -2.47 -0.57
N LEU A 163 22.17 -1.56 -1.48
CA LEU A 163 20.80 -1.29 -1.90
C LEU A 163 20.55 -1.75 -3.33
N VAL A 164 19.34 -2.25 -3.57
CA VAL A 164 18.87 -2.68 -4.89
C VAL A 164 17.56 -1.97 -5.22
N ALA A 165 17.52 -1.31 -6.37
CA ALA A 165 16.31 -0.73 -6.91
C ALA A 165 15.74 -1.66 -7.99
N PHE A 166 14.53 -2.16 -7.81
CA PHE A 166 13.81 -2.86 -8.86
C PHE A 166 12.96 -1.86 -9.64
N LEU A 167 13.11 -1.83 -10.96
CA LEU A 167 12.32 -0.98 -11.85
C LEU A 167 11.82 -1.81 -13.04
N ASP A 168 10.52 -1.79 -13.31
CA ASP A 168 9.98 -2.47 -14.49
C ASP A 168 10.35 -1.73 -15.79
N SER A 169 10.59 -2.45 -16.87
CA SER A 169 10.97 -1.85 -18.17
C SER A 169 9.95 -0.86 -18.78
N ASP A 170 8.74 -0.75 -18.22
CA ASP A 170 7.73 0.23 -18.62
C ASP A 170 7.55 1.40 -17.63
N VAL A 171 8.51 1.62 -16.74
CA VAL A 171 8.61 2.84 -15.92
C VAL A 171 9.76 3.75 -16.33
N VAL A 172 9.63 5.04 -16.02
CA VAL A 172 10.62 6.09 -16.23
C VAL A 172 10.73 6.90 -14.94
N PRO A 173 11.84 6.76 -14.19
CA PRO A 173 12.06 7.57 -13.00
C PRO A 173 12.12 9.07 -13.33
N ARG A 174 11.52 9.93 -12.50
CA ARG A 174 11.62 11.38 -12.68
C ARG A 174 12.96 11.90 -12.13
N PRO A 175 13.47 13.06 -12.59
CA PRO A 175 14.65 13.67 -11.99
C PRO A 175 14.48 13.84 -10.48
N GLY A 176 15.49 13.46 -9.68
CA GLY A 176 15.46 13.55 -8.22
C GLY A 176 14.62 12.46 -7.52
N TRP A 177 14.25 11.36 -8.20
CA TRP A 177 13.42 10.31 -7.61
C TRP A 177 14.15 9.50 -6.52
N LEU A 178 15.47 9.35 -6.60
CA LEU A 178 16.18 8.37 -5.77
C LEU A 178 16.46 8.92 -4.38
N GLU A 179 16.74 10.22 -4.26
CA GLU A 179 17.17 10.89 -3.04
C GLU A 179 16.13 10.81 -1.92
N PRO A 180 14.82 11.04 -2.15
CA PRO A 180 13.81 10.87 -1.10
C PRO A 180 13.69 9.41 -0.63
N LEU A 181 14.01 8.43 -1.48
CA LEU A 181 14.02 7.02 -1.08
C LEU A 181 15.23 6.71 -0.22
N LEU A 182 16.42 7.16 -0.63
CA LEU A 182 17.68 7.00 0.12
C LEU A 182 17.60 7.62 1.52
N ASP A 183 16.91 8.75 1.68
CA ASP A 183 16.63 9.37 2.99
C ASP A 183 15.97 8.43 3.99
N ARG A 184 15.18 7.47 3.52
CA ARG A 184 14.51 6.50 4.39
C ARG A 184 15.45 5.44 4.92
N PHE A 185 16.56 5.18 4.24
CA PHE A 185 17.57 4.21 4.66
C PHE A 185 18.59 4.78 5.67
N ALA A 186 18.47 6.06 6.04
CA ALA A 186 19.11 6.60 7.25
C ALA A 186 18.58 5.93 8.54
N ASP A 187 17.41 5.28 8.47
CA ASP A 187 16.94 4.34 9.50
C ASP A 187 17.45 2.92 9.17
N PRO A 188 18.33 2.33 10.00
CA PRO A 188 18.83 0.96 9.80
C PRO A 188 17.71 -0.10 9.75
N ALA A 189 16.57 0.17 10.41
CA ALA A 189 15.44 -0.75 10.43
C ALA A 189 14.62 -0.76 9.13
N VAL A 190 14.84 0.20 8.22
CA VAL A 190 14.11 0.27 6.94
C VAL A 190 14.69 -0.75 5.97
N GLY A 191 13.87 -1.71 5.55
CA GLY A 191 14.24 -2.74 4.57
C GLY A 191 13.76 -2.42 3.16
N LEU A 192 12.76 -1.55 3.03
CA LEU A 192 12.12 -1.21 1.75
C LEU A 192 11.56 0.22 1.79
N ALA A 193 11.79 0.98 0.71
CA ALA A 193 11.11 2.23 0.41
C ALA A 193 10.59 2.20 -1.04
N ALA A 194 9.36 2.66 -1.27
CA ALA A 194 8.77 2.74 -2.61
C ALA A 194 8.35 4.17 -2.95
N PRO A 195 8.54 4.61 -4.21
CA PRO A 195 8.09 5.88 -4.73
C PRO A 195 6.58 5.89 -4.96
N ARG A 196 6.03 7.07 -5.23
CA ARG A 196 4.74 7.19 -5.89
C ARG A 196 4.87 6.90 -7.38
N ILE A 197 4.04 6.00 -7.88
CA ILE A 197 3.95 5.71 -9.30
C ILE A 197 2.86 6.58 -9.92
N VAL A 198 3.23 7.39 -10.91
CA VAL A 198 2.36 8.34 -11.61
C VAL A 198 2.25 7.99 -13.09
N ALA A 199 1.33 8.60 -13.82
CA ALA A 199 1.28 8.42 -15.28
C ALA A 199 2.51 9.01 -15.98
N LEU A 200 3.01 8.30 -17.00
CA LEU A 200 4.06 8.80 -17.89
C LEU A 200 3.60 9.99 -18.72
N GLU A 201 2.42 9.84 -19.35
CA GLU A 201 1.82 10.83 -20.24
C GLU A 201 0.37 11.11 -19.84
N ALA A 202 -0.14 12.29 -20.20
CA ALA A 202 -1.53 12.65 -19.98
C ALA A 202 -2.45 11.77 -20.83
N GLY A 203 -3.47 11.18 -20.18
CA GLY A 203 -4.38 10.28 -20.85
C GLY A 203 -5.27 10.97 -21.90
N THR A 204 -5.30 10.42 -23.12
CA THR A 204 -6.20 10.89 -24.19
C THR A 204 -7.56 10.18 -24.15
N THR A 205 -7.60 8.93 -23.68
CA THR A 205 -8.83 8.12 -23.54
C THR A 205 -9.38 8.18 -22.11
N TRP A 206 -10.68 7.92 -21.94
CA TRP A 206 -11.30 7.90 -20.60
C TRP A 206 -10.67 6.88 -19.64
N VAL A 207 -10.19 5.72 -20.14
CA VAL A 207 -9.46 4.73 -19.33
C VAL A 207 -8.09 5.24 -18.93
N SER A 208 -7.33 5.83 -19.87
CA SER A 208 -6.01 6.38 -19.54
C SER A 208 -6.10 7.55 -18.56
N ARG A 209 -7.11 8.42 -18.67
CA ARG A 209 -7.40 9.48 -17.70
C ARG A 209 -7.79 8.91 -16.34
N TYR A 210 -8.57 7.83 -16.32
CA TYR A 210 -8.92 7.14 -15.09
C TYR A 210 -7.70 6.50 -14.41
N GLU A 211 -6.86 5.78 -15.16
CA GLU A 211 -5.61 5.20 -14.64
C GLU A 211 -4.64 6.29 -14.16
N ALA A 212 -4.59 7.46 -14.82
CA ALA A 212 -3.76 8.57 -14.36
C ALA A 212 -4.13 9.09 -12.97
N VAL A 213 -5.41 8.99 -12.57
CA VAL A 213 -5.89 9.47 -11.27
C VAL A 213 -6.12 8.36 -10.24
N ARG A 214 -6.34 7.12 -10.69
CA ARG A 214 -6.65 5.96 -9.83
C ARG A 214 -6.03 4.66 -10.35
N SER A 215 -4.72 4.69 -10.63
CA SER A 215 -3.98 3.47 -10.94
C SER A 215 -3.91 2.55 -9.71
N SER A 216 -3.82 1.24 -9.93
CA SER A 216 -3.49 0.29 -8.85
C SER A 216 -2.06 0.45 -8.31
N LEU A 217 -1.21 1.24 -9.00
CA LEU A 217 0.18 1.49 -8.63
C LEU A 217 0.37 2.80 -7.86
N ASP A 218 -0.57 3.76 -7.94
CA ASP A 218 -0.53 5.01 -7.16
C ASP A 218 -1.19 4.80 -5.80
N LEU A 219 -0.44 5.02 -4.72
CA LEU A 219 -0.88 4.79 -3.34
C LEU A 219 -1.21 6.09 -2.59
N GLY A 220 -1.29 7.20 -3.34
CA GLY A 220 -1.75 8.50 -2.90
C GLY A 220 -0.64 9.48 -2.55
N LEU A 221 -1.03 10.67 -2.09
CA LEU A 221 -0.15 11.82 -1.90
C LEU A 221 0.61 11.84 -0.58
N ASP A 222 0.18 11.03 0.38
CA ASP A 222 0.73 11.09 1.73
C ASP A 222 1.69 9.94 2.00
N ALA A 223 2.83 10.26 2.59
CA ALA A 223 3.78 9.28 3.10
C ALA A 223 3.09 8.33 4.09
N ALA A 224 3.54 7.08 4.12
CA ALA A 224 2.98 6.08 5.01
C ALA A 224 4.01 5.00 5.37
N PRO A 225 3.95 4.44 6.59
CA PRO A 225 4.49 3.11 6.78
C PRO A 225 3.67 2.11 5.96
N VAL A 226 4.35 1.15 5.33
CA VAL A 226 3.70 0.05 4.60
C VAL A 226 3.45 -1.07 5.60
N VAL A 227 2.18 -1.24 5.98
CA VAL A 227 1.76 -2.16 7.05
C VAL A 227 0.50 -2.89 6.61
N PRO A 228 0.43 -4.23 6.72
CA PRO A 228 -0.75 -4.99 6.37
C PRO A 228 -2.00 -4.45 7.09
N ARG A 229 -3.13 -4.40 6.37
CA ARG A 229 -4.41 -3.89 6.88
C ARG A 229 -4.39 -2.40 7.28
N SER A 230 -3.41 -1.64 6.81
CA SER A 230 -3.37 -0.18 6.91
C SER A 230 -3.68 0.50 5.56
N ARG A 231 -3.62 1.83 5.51
CA ARG A 231 -3.86 2.61 4.28
C ARG A 231 -2.96 2.18 3.12
N VAL A 232 -1.68 1.93 3.41
CA VAL A 232 -0.72 1.39 2.44
C VAL A 232 -0.33 0.00 2.93
N ALA A 233 -1.02 -1.00 2.40
CA ALA A 233 -0.87 -2.40 2.83
C ALA A 233 0.31 -3.10 2.16
N TYR A 234 0.66 -2.67 0.95
CA TYR A 234 1.80 -3.12 0.16
C TYR A 234 2.23 -2.03 -0.81
N VAL A 235 3.34 -2.26 -1.48
CA VAL A 235 3.88 -1.39 -2.52
C VAL A 235 4.32 -2.24 -3.71
N PRO A 236 4.08 -1.79 -4.96
CA PRO A 236 4.33 -2.59 -6.14
C PRO A 236 5.82 -2.65 -6.52
N SER A 237 6.25 -3.79 -7.08
CA SER A 237 7.63 -3.97 -7.57
C SER A 237 7.94 -3.30 -8.91
N ALA A 238 6.97 -2.59 -9.49
CA ALA A 238 7.18 -1.72 -10.64
C ALA A 238 8.24 -0.65 -10.37
N ALA A 239 8.30 -0.15 -9.13
CA ALA A 239 9.43 0.61 -8.62
C ALA A 239 9.53 0.44 -7.10
N LEU A 240 10.65 -0.07 -6.59
CA LEU A 240 10.96 -0.06 -5.16
C LEU A 240 12.47 -0.16 -4.91
N LEU A 241 12.93 0.44 -3.81
CA LEU A 241 14.31 0.37 -3.31
C LEU A 241 14.32 -0.51 -2.06
N VAL A 242 15.27 -1.44 -1.97
CA VAL A 242 15.40 -2.37 -0.84
C VAL A 242 16.82 -2.47 -0.35
N ARG A 243 17.00 -2.84 0.93
CA ARG A 243 18.29 -3.39 1.36
C ARG A 243 18.43 -4.80 0.79
N ARG A 244 19.58 -5.10 0.20
CA ARG A 244 19.84 -6.40 -0.44
C ARG A 244 19.70 -7.56 0.55
N ASP A 245 20.22 -7.39 1.77
CA ASP A 245 20.16 -8.39 2.84
C ASP A 245 18.73 -8.63 3.35
N ALA A 246 17.89 -7.59 3.39
CA ALA A 246 16.50 -7.69 3.82
C ALA A 246 15.68 -8.62 2.92
N VAL A 247 15.94 -8.62 1.61
CA VAL A 247 15.19 -9.44 0.63
C VAL A 247 15.35 -10.94 0.90
N GLY A 248 16.48 -11.36 1.48
CA GLY A 248 16.75 -12.75 1.83
C GLY A 248 16.75 -13.66 0.60
N THR A 249 15.82 -14.61 0.54
CA THR A 249 15.71 -15.60 -0.54
C THR A 249 15.17 -15.06 -1.86
N GLY A 250 14.90 -13.76 -1.98
CA GLY A 250 14.32 -13.18 -3.19
C GLY A 250 12.77 -13.16 -3.21
N PHE A 251 12.23 -12.98 -4.40
CA PHE A 251 10.82 -13.14 -4.75
C PHE A 251 10.46 -14.63 -4.88
N ASP A 252 9.25 -15.03 -4.51
CA ASP A 252 8.75 -16.40 -4.73
C ASP A 252 8.45 -16.62 -6.23
N GLU A 253 9.30 -17.38 -6.92
CA GLU A 253 9.18 -17.65 -8.36
C GLU A 253 7.94 -18.47 -8.73
N ALA A 254 7.29 -19.13 -7.76
CA ALA A 254 6.01 -19.80 -7.99
C ALA A 254 4.86 -18.79 -8.16
N LEU A 255 5.03 -17.54 -7.70
CA LEU A 255 4.06 -16.47 -7.87
C LEU A 255 4.31 -15.71 -9.18
N HIS A 256 3.37 -15.86 -10.12
CA HIS A 256 3.37 -15.10 -11.37
C HIS A 256 2.58 -13.78 -11.24
N VAL A 257 1.94 -13.58 -10.09
CA VAL A 257 1.18 -12.39 -9.72
C VAL A 257 1.27 -12.21 -8.22
N ALA A 258 1.37 -10.96 -7.79
CA ALA A 258 1.42 -10.58 -6.38
C ALA A 258 2.67 -11.09 -5.63
N GLU A 259 3.75 -11.38 -6.37
CA GLU A 259 5.07 -11.69 -5.82
C GLU A 259 5.65 -10.52 -5.01
N ASP A 260 5.26 -9.30 -5.35
CA ASP A 260 5.60 -8.08 -4.63
C ASP A 260 4.87 -7.97 -3.29
N VAL A 261 3.56 -8.26 -3.29
CA VAL A 261 2.76 -8.33 -2.06
C VAL A 261 3.33 -9.39 -1.13
N ASP A 262 3.67 -10.58 -1.63
CA ASP A 262 4.33 -11.63 -0.85
C ASP A 262 5.64 -11.14 -0.21
N LEU A 263 6.52 -10.50 -0.99
CA LEU A 263 7.78 -9.96 -0.49
C LEU A 263 7.55 -8.93 0.62
N VAL A 264 6.66 -7.95 0.40
CA VAL A 264 6.33 -6.93 1.41
C VAL A 264 5.81 -7.58 2.69
N LEU A 265 4.91 -8.56 2.58
CA LEU A 265 4.35 -9.25 3.74
C LEU A 265 5.43 -10.03 4.51
N ARG A 266 6.35 -10.70 3.81
CA ARG A 266 7.50 -11.38 4.44
C ARG A 266 8.44 -10.41 5.13
N LEU A 267 8.80 -9.31 4.48
CA LEU A 267 9.67 -8.28 5.08
C LEU A 267 9.04 -7.68 6.34
N HIS A 268 7.74 -7.36 6.27
CA HIS A 268 7.00 -6.87 7.43
C HIS A 268 6.97 -7.91 8.56
N ALA A 269 6.70 -9.18 8.25
CA ALA A 269 6.67 -10.26 9.24
C ALA A 269 8.05 -10.53 9.87
N GLN A 270 9.13 -10.31 9.14
CA GLN A 270 10.51 -10.35 9.65
C GLN A 270 10.87 -9.15 10.51
N GLY A 271 9.99 -8.14 10.59
CA GLY A 271 10.21 -6.94 11.40
C GLY A 271 10.93 -5.82 10.67
N TRP A 272 11.13 -5.90 9.34
CA TRP A 272 11.62 -4.75 8.59
C TRP A 272 10.58 -3.63 8.57
N ARG A 273 11.07 -2.39 8.55
CA ARG A 273 10.22 -1.20 8.38
C ARG A 273 10.15 -0.91 6.90
N LEU A 274 8.94 -0.67 6.41
CA LEU A 274 8.66 -0.49 5.00
C LEU A 274 8.01 0.89 4.83
N ARG A 275 8.41 1.64 3.82
CA ARG A 275 7.99 3.03 3.63
C ARG A 275 7.45 3.29 2.23
N TYR A 276 6.41 4.11 2.17
CA TYR A 276 5.93 4.73 0.95
C TYR A 276 6.27 6.22 1.00
N GLU A 277 7.02 6.69 0.00
CA GLU A 277 7.57 8.04 -0.09
C GLU A 277 7.06 8.74 -1.36
N PRO A 278 5.97 9.51 -1.26
CA PRO A 278 5.36 10.15 -2.42
C PRO A 278 6.08 11.40 -2.90
N ALA A 279 7.12 11.89 -2.21
CA ALA A 279 8.00 12.91 -2.77
C ALA A 279 8.88 12.35 -3.90
N SER A 280 9.11 11.02 -3.91
CA SER A 280 9.75 10.32 -5.02
C SER A 280 8.72 9.94 -6.07
N HIS A 281 8.99 10.25 -7.34
CA HIS A 281 8.08 10.01 -8.45
C HIS A 281 8.72 9.12 -9.51
N VAL A 282 8.01 8.05 -9.87
CA VAL A 282 8.35 7.20 -11.01
C VAL A 282 7.14 7.13 -11.93
N ALA A 283 7.34 7.39 -13.22
CA ALA A 283 6.25 7.49 -14.17
C ALA A 283 6.06 6.16 -14.90
N HIS A 284 4.83 5.68 -15.04
CA HIS A 284 4.50 4.38 -15.61
C HIS A 284 3.70 4.53 -16.91
N ASP A 285 4.07 3.74 -17.92
CA ASP A 285 3.43 3.68 -19.23
C ASP A 285 2.14 2.84 -19.15
N HIS A 286 0.98 3.51 -19.10
CA HIS A 286 -0.32 2.84 -18.98
C HIS A 286 -0.79 2.23 -20.30
N ARG A 287 -1.35 1.02 -20.22
CA ARG A 287 -2.05 0.42 -21.36
C ARG A 287 -3.37 1.16 -21.60
N VAL A 288 -3.61 1.55 -22.86
CA VAL A 288 -4.79 2.35 -23.25
C VAL A 288 -5.98 1.53 -23.75
N ASP A 289 -5.80 0.22 -24.00
CA ASP A 289 -6.86 -0.67 -24.48
C ASP A 289 -7.72 -1.24 -23.34
N VAL A 290 -9.05 -1.13 -23.47
CA VAL A 290 -10.03 -1.54 -22.44
C VAL A 290 -9.96 -3.04 -22.16
N ARG A 291 -9.82 -3.88 -23.19
CA ARG A 291 -9.81 -5.34 -23.02
C ARG A 291 -8.55 -5.80 -22.31
N GLN A 292 -7.40 -5.28 -22.71
CA GLN A 292 -6.13 -5.54 -22.03
C GLN A 292 -6.12 -5.00 -20.60
N TRP A 293 -6.71 -3.83 -20.38
CA TRP A 293 -6.85 -3.23 -19.05
C TRP A 293 -7.71 -4.11 -18.13
N LEU A 294 -8.91 -4.51 -18.55
CA LEU A 294 -9.77 -5.44 -17.80
C LEU A 294 -9.09 -6.80 -17.56
N GLY A 295 -8.43 -7.34 -18.58
CA GLY A 295 -7.67 -8.59 -18.47
C GLY A 295 -6.56 -8.49 -17.42
N ARG A 296 -5.89 -7.33 -17.32
CA ARG A 296 -4.88 -7.07 -16.29
C ARG A 296 -5.49 -6.99 -14.88
N LYS A 297 -6.63 -6.30 -14.70
CA LYS A 297 -7.31 -6.24 -13.41
C LYS A 297 -7.76 -7.63 -12.96
N ALA A 298 -8.30 -8.44 -13.88
CA ALA A 298 -8.63 -9.83 -13.62
C ALA A 298 -7.40 -10.66 -13.26
N PHE A 299 -6.28 -10.49 -13.98
CA PHE A 299 -5.03 -11.15 -13.65
C PHE A 299 -4.58 -10.83 -12.21
N TYR A 300 -4.59 -9.55 -11.81
CA TYR A 300 -4.30 -9.14 -10.43
C TYR A 300 -5.23 -9.80 -9.41
N GLY A 301 -6.53 -9.88 -9.70
CA GLY A 301 -7.51 -10.55 -8.85
C GLY A 301 -7.13 -12.01 -8.55
N THR A 302 -6.54 -12.73 -9.52
CA THR A 302 -6.16 -14.13 -9.33
C THR A 302 -5.10 -14.34 -8.23
N GLY A 303 -4.31 -13.30 -7.92
CA GLY A 303 -3.28 -13.34 -6.87
C GLY A 303 -3.84 -13.39 -5.44
N ALA A 304 -5.11 -13.05 -5.23
CA ALA A 304 -5.71 -13.02 -3.89
C ALA A 304 -5.70 -14.40 -3.20
N ALA A 305 -5.97 -15.47 -3.94
CA ALA A 305 -6.01 -16.83 -3.39
C ALA A 305 -4.64 -17.35 -2.92
N PRO A 306 -3.57 -17.35 -3.75
CA PRO A 306 -2.26 -17.79 -3.30
C PRO A 306 -1.69 -16.92 -2.16
N LEU A 307 -1.98 -15.62 -2.14
CA LEU A 307 -1.62 -14.74 -1.02
C LEU A 307 -2.36 -15.11 0.26
N ALA A 308 -3.68 -15.33 0.21
CA ALA A 308 -4.45 -15.67 1.40
C ALA A 308 -4.06 -17.04 1.99
N LEU A 309 -3.58 -17.97 1.16
CA LEU A 309 -3.06 -19.27 1.61
C LEU A 309 -1.69 -19.16 2.27
N ARG A 310 -0.79 -18.31 1.74
CA ARG A 310 0.55 -18.08 2.29
C ARG A 310 0.54 -17.18 3.53
N HIS A 311 -0.26 -16.12 3.50
CA HIS A 311 -0.31 -15.04 4.50
C HIS A 311 -1.72 -14.93 5.09
N GLN A 312 -2.12 -15.94 5.85
CA GLN A 312 -3.48 -16.04 6.40
C GLN A 312 -3.86 -14.78 7.20
N GLY A 313 -4.94 -14.12 6.78
CA GLY A 313 -5.48 -12.93 7.43
C GLY A 313 -4.73 -11.62 7.16
N ALA A 314 -3.68 -11.62 6.32
CA ALA A 314 -2.94 -10.40 5.97
C ALA A 314 -3.61 -9.58 4.85
N VAL A 315 -4.32 -10.25 3.95
CA VAL A 315 -5.02 -9.65 2.79
C VAL A 315 -6.54 -9.92 2.82
N PRO A 316 -7.24 -9.60 3.93
CA PRO A 316 -8.67 -9.86 4.00
C PRO A 316 -9.44 -8.91 3.07
N PRO A 317 -10.56 -9.34 2.46
CA PRO A 317 -11.41 -8.47 1.65
C PRO A 317 -12.03 -7.35 2.49
N MET A 318 -12.17 -7.56 3.79
CA MET A 318 -12.72 -6.61 4.76
C MET A 318 -12.15 -6.84 6.15
N VAL A 319 -11.96 -5.76 6.91
CA VAL A 319 -11.63 -5.78 8.33
C VAL A 319 -12.73 -5.08 9.12
N LEU A 320 -13.62 -5.87 9.72
CA LEU A 320 -14.79 -5.37 10.46
C LEU A 320 -14.75 -5.85 11.90
N SER A 321 -15.01 -4.93 12.84
CA SER A 321 -15.32 -5.33 14.21
C SER A 321 -16.70 -6.00 14.27
N PRO A 322 -16.98 -6.89 15.24
CA PRO A 322 -18.28 -7.56 15.35
C PRO A 322 -19.47 -6.60 15.42
N TRP A 323 -19.34 -5.49 16.17
CA TRP A 323 -20.40 -4.50 16.28
C TRP A 323 -20.60 -3.72 14.97
N SER A 324 -19.53 -3.37 14.26
CA SER A 324 -19.62 -2.67 12.97
C SER A 324 -20.25 -3.58 11.91
N ALA A 325 -19.90 -4.87 11.91
CA ALA A 325 -20.53 -5.86 11.04
C ALA A 325 -22.04 -5.99 11.32
N ALA A 326 -22.43 -6.02 12.60
CA ALA A 326 -23.85 -6.04 12.98
C ALA A 326 -24.58 -4.76 12.51
N VAL A 327 -23.99 -3.58 12.68
CA VAL A 327 -24.56 -2.32 12.20
C VAL A 327 -24.72 -2.34 10.67
N CYS A 328 -23.69 -2.75 9.92
CA CYS A 328 -23.77 -2.87 8.47
C CYS A 328 -24.86 -3.88 8.03
N ALA A 329 -24.97 -5.03 8.68
CA ALA A 329 -26.02 -6.01 8.40
C ALA A 329 -27.42 -5.42 8.65
N LEU A 330 -27.63 -4.70 9.76
CA LEU A 330 -28.90 -4.03 10.07
C LEU A 330 -29.26 -2.94 9.05
N LEU A 331 -28.27 -2.18 8.56
CA LEU A 331 -28.48 -1.18 7.51
C LEU A 331 -28.92 -1.83 6.19
N LEU A 332 -28.41 -3.01 5.86
CA LEU A 332 -28.81 -3.75 4.65
C LEU A 332 -30.26 -4.26 4.70
N VAL A 333 -30.85 -4.44 5.89
CA VAL A 333 -32.26 -4.84 6.05
C VAL A 333 -33.23 -3.75 5.57
N GLN A 334 -32.83 -2.47 5.62
CA GLN A 334 -33.61 -1.31 5.15
C GLN A 334 -35.05 -1.25 5.73
N ARG A 335 -35.20 -1.58 7.02
CA ARG A 335 -36.45 -1.42 7.78
C ARG A 335 -36.23 -0.42 8.90
N ARG A 336 -37.24 0.41 9.21
CA ARG A 336 -37.16 1.45 10.25
C ARG A 336 -36.68 0.89 11.60
N GLY A 337 -37.21 -0.25 12.03
CA GLY A 337 -36.77 -0.92 13.27
C GLY A 337 -35.31 -1.37 13.24
N ALA A 338 -34.82 -1.89 12.10
CA ALA A 338 -33.41 -2.27 11.95
C ALA A 338 -32.48 -1.05 11.95
N THR A 339 -32.89 0.06 11.32
CA THR A 339 -32.15 1.33 11.37
C THR A 339 -32.10 1.91 12.79
N ALA A 340 -33.21 1.86 13.53
CA ALA A 340 -33.24 2.27 14.94
C ALA A 340 -32.31 1.40 15.81
N LEU A 341 -32.32 0.08 15.60
CA LEU A 341 -31.41 -0.83 16.30
C LEU A 341 -29.94 -0.58 15.93
N ALA A 342 -29.64 -0.30 14.66
CA ALA A 342 -28.30 0.08 14.20
C ALA A 342 -27.79 1.34 14.90
N ALA A 343 -28.66 2.36 15.06
CA ALA A 343 -28.35 3.56 15.82
C ALA A 343 -28.09 3.24 17.30
N ALA A 344 -28.95 2.42 17.93
CA ALA A 344 -28.78 2.01 19.32
C ALA A 344 -27.45 1.25 19.56
N VAL A 345 -27.10 0.30 18.69
CA VAL A 345 -25.81 -0.43 18.76
C VAL A 345 -24.63 0.54 18.62
N THR A 346 -24.74 1.52 17.73
CA THR A 346 -23.68 2.53 17.52
C THR A 346 -23.51 3.41 18.76
N VAL A 347 -24.61 3.91 19.34
CA VAL A 347 -24.58 4.72 20.58
C VAL A 347 -24.03 3.91 21.75
N GLY A 348 -24.48 2.66 21.92
CA GLY A 348 -23.95 1.76 22.95
C GLY A 348 -22.46 1.47 22.78
N GLY A 349 -21.99 1.32 21.53
CA GLY A 349 -20.57 1.17 21.21
C GLY A 349 -19.75 2.42 21.56
N ALA A 350 -20.25 3.61 21.23
CA ALA A 350 -19.62 4.89 21.59
C ALA A 350 -19.57 5.09 23.11
N GLU A 351 -20.64 4.77 23.84
CA GLU A 351 -20.66 4.89 25.30
C GLU A 351 -19.74 3.87 25.98
N ARG A 352 -19.64 2.64 25.45
CA ARG A 352 -18.68 1.66 25.97
C ARG A 352 -17.23 2.11 25.73
N LEU A 353 -16.96 2.74 24.59
CA LEU A 353 -15.64 3.30 24.28
C LEU A 353 -15.34 4.53 25.15
N SER A 354 -16.31 5.41 25.40
CA SER A 354 -16.13 6.62 26.22
C SER A 354 -15.62 6.27 27.63
N ARG A 355 -16.15 5.21 28.24
CA ARG A 355 -15.71 4.70 29.55
C ARG A 355 -14.25 4.25 29.53
N LYS A 356 -13.79 3.63 28.44
CA LYS A 356 -12.38 3.22 28.28
C LYS A 356 -11.45 4.42 28.05
N LEU A 357 -12.00 5.50 27.49
CA LEU A 357 -11.29 6.75 27.21
C LEU A 357 -11.36 7.74 28.36
N GLY A 358 -11.86 7.36 29.55
CA GLY A 358 -12.14 8.26 30.67
C GLY A 358 -10.94 9.06 31.21
N LYS A 359 -9.71 8.76 30.77
CA LYS A 359 -8.50 9.56 31.05
C LYS A 359 -8.35 10.81 30.16
N LEU A 360 -9.18 10.95 29.11
CA LEU A 360 -9.18 12.12 28.25
C LEU A 360 -10.05 13.23 28.83
N ASP A 361 -9.78 14.49 28.48
CA ASP A 361 -10.58 15.65 28.93
C ASP A 361 -12.02 15.58 28.38
N ARG A 362 -12.19 15.06 27.15
CA ARG A 362 -13.48 14.96 26.46
C ARG A 362 -13.75 13.53 25.95
N PRO A 363 -13.97 12.56 26.84
CA PRO A 363 -13.97 11.14 26.49
C PRO A 363 -15.16 10.74 25.60
N ARG A 364 -16.35 11.33 25.84
CA ARG A 364 -17.55 11.09 25.02
C ARG A 364 -17.38 11.62 23.59
N LEU A 365 -16.81 12.81 23.42
CA LEU A 365 -16.57 13.38 22.10
C LEU A 365 -15.53 12.59 21.31
N ALA A 366 -14.44 12.18 21.97
CA ALA A 366 -13.42 11.33 21.37
C ALA A 366 -14.00 9.97 20.95
N ALA A 367 -14.78 9.33 21.82
CA ALA A 367 -15.44 8.07 21.52
C ALA A 367 -16.46 8.20 20.38
N ALA A 368 -17.31 9.22 20.38
CA ALA A 368 -18.28 9.46 19.30
C ALA A 368 -17.57 9.64 17.95
N ARG A 369 -16.49 10.42 17.90
CA ARG A 369 -15.68 10.61 16.69
C ARG A 369 -15.03 9.32 16.21
N LEU A 370 -14.46 8.53 17.12
CA LEU A 370 -13.82 7.26 16.80
C LEU A 370 -14.83 6.21 16.31
N THR A 371 -15.95 6.07 17.00
CA THR A 371 -17.03 5.17 16.61
C THR A 371 -17.63 5.60 15.27
N GLY A 372 -17.85 6.90 15.07
CA GLY A 372 -18.35 7.44 13.80
C GLY A 372 -17.39 7.17 12.63
N ALA A 373 -16.10 7.46 12.80
CA ALA A 373 -15.08 7.18 11.79
C ALA A 373 -14.97 5.66 11.49
N GLY A 374 -14.99 4.82 12.53
CA GLY A 374 -14.99 3.37 12.37
C GLY A 374 -16.23 2.85 11.64
N LEU A 375 -17.41 3.41 11.93
CA LEU A 375 -18.65 3.05 11.24
C LEU A 375 -18.64 3.50 9.77
N LEU A 376 -18.19 4.72 9.48
CA LEU A 376 -18.03 5.20 8.10
C LEU A 376 -17.09 4.29 7.31
N GLY A 377 -15.94 3.92 7.90
CA GLY A 377 -15.00 2.96 7.30
C GLY A 377 -15.62 1.57 7.10
N ALA A 378 -16.46 1.10 8.03
CA ALA A 378 -17.15 -0.18 7.90
C ALA A 378 -18.22 -0.17 6.78
N VAL A 379 -19.00 0.90 6.68
CA VAL A 379 -20.00 1.08 5.62
C VAL A 379 -19.32 1.17 4.24
N ALA A 380 -18.24 1.95 4.14
CA ALA A 380 -17.46 2.06 2.90
C ALA A 380 -16.86 0.70 2.49
N GLN A 381 -16.24 -0.02 3.42
CA GLN A 381 -15.74 -1.39 3.14
C GLN A 381 -16.86 -2.33 2.72
N THR A 382 -18.04 -2.23 3.34
CA THR A 382 -19.20 -3.10 3.02
C THR A 382 -19.71 -2.83 1.62
N GLY A 383 -19.87 -1.56 1.23
CA GLY A 383 -20.22 -1.22 -0.14
C GLY A 383 -19.19 -1.75 -1.13
N SER A 384 -17.89 -1.53 -0.86
CA SER A 384 -16.82 -1.93 -1.77
C SER A 384 -16.76 -3.44 -1.90
N ALA A 385 -16.98 -4.17 -0.80
CA ALA A 385 -17.10 -5.61 -0.84
C ALA A 385 -18.30 -6.06 -1.67
N LEU A 386 -19.48 -5.44 -1.54
CA LEU A 386 -20.67 -5.79 -2.34
C LEU A 386 -20.43 -5.62 -3.84
N THR A 387 -19.65 -4.62 -4.23
CA THR A 387 -19.49 -4.23 -5.63
C THR A 387 -18.21 -4.79 -6.28
N ARG A 388 -17.23 -5.23 -5.49
CA ARG A 388 -15.95 -5.78 -5.96
C ARG A 388 -15.70 -7.22 -5.54
N HIS A 389 -15.73 -7.54 -4.25
CA HIS A 389 -15.33 -8.86 -3.75
C HIS A 389 -16.47 -9.88 -3.79
N PHE A 390 -17.70 -9.45 -3.50
CA PHE A 390 -18.90 -10.25 -3.39
C PHE A 390 -19.91 -9.94 -4.49
N TRP A 391 -19.46 -9.34 -5.60
CA TRP A 391 -20.33 -8.97 -6.72
C TRP A 391 -21.19 -10.13 -7.25
N PRO A 392 -20.74 -11.41 -7.33
CA PRO A 392 -21.60 -12.48 -7.81
C PRO A 392 -22.77 -12.74 -6.85
N LEU A 393 -22.50 -12.73 -5.55
CA LEU A 393 -23.52 -12.88 -4.51
C LEU A 393 -24.48 -11.69 -4.49
N ALA A 394 -23.95 -10.48 -4.71
CA ALA A 394 -24.75 -9.27 -4.81
C ALA A 394 -25.70 -9.31 -6.02
N VAL A 395 -25.22 -9.76 -7.19
CA VAL A 395 -26.04 -9.96 -8.39
C VAL A 395 -27.16 -10.97 -8.14
N LEU A 396 -26.84 -12.13 -7.56
CA LEU A 396 -27.85 -13.13 -7.20
C LEU A 396 -28.90 -12.57 -6.24
N ALA A 397 -28.49 -11.82 -5.22
CA ALA A 397 -29.42 -11.15 -4.31
C ALA A 397 -30.29 -10.09 -5.02
N CYS A 398 -29.74 -9.38 -5.99
CA CYS A 398 -30.46 -8.38 -6.79
C CYS A 398 -31.56 -8.98 -7.66
N LEU A 399 -31.46 -10.24 -8.08
CA LEU A 399 -32.51 -10.92 -8.85
C LEU A 399 -33.80 -11.06 -8.02
N VAL A 400 -33.66 -11.37 -6.74
CA VAL A 400 -34.80 -11.73 -5.86
C VAL A 400 -35.25 -10.61 -4.91
N SER A 401 -34.45 -9.56 -4.72
CA SER A 401 -34.73 -8.52 -3.70
C SER A 401 -34.63 -7.09 -4.21
N ARG A 402 -35.75 -6.34 -4.16
CA ARG A 402 -35.77 -4.88 -4.41
C ARG A 402 -34.85 -4.11 -3.46
N ARG A 403 -34.72 -4.57 -2.21
CA ARG A 403 -33.83 -3.96 -1.22
C ARG A 403 -32.37 -4.18 -1.59
N ALA A 404 -32.01 -5.39 -2.02
CA ALA A 404 -30.65 -5.67 -2.48
C ALA A 404 -30.27 -4.80 -3.69
N ARG A 405 -31.16 -4.66 -4.68
CA ARG A 405 -30.97 -3.73 -5.82
C ARG A 405 -30.68 -2.30 -5.36
N ARG A 406 -31.47 -1.79 -4.41
CA ARG A 406 -31.24 -0.45 -3.84
C ARG A 406 -29.89 -0.36 -3.13
N ALA A 407 -29.52 -1.35 -2.31
CA ALA A 407 -28.25 -1.34 -1.57
C ALA A 407 -27.05 -1.33 -2.52
N VAL A 408 -27.05 -2.22 -3.52
CA VAL A 408 -25.97 -2.33 -4.50
C VAL A 408 -25.87 -1.07 -5.36
N ALA A 409 -27.00 -0.50 -5.80
CA ALA A 409 -27.02 0.74 -6.56
C ALA A 409 -26.47 1.93 -5.74
N VAL A 410 -26.88 2.04 -4.48
CA VAL A 410 -26.37 3.09 -3.57
C VAL A 410 -24.87 2.91 -3.34
N ALA A 411 -24.40 1.69 -3.08
CA ALA A 411 -22.98 1.40 -2.91
C ALA A 411 -22.18 1.78 -4.16
N ALA A 412 -22.59 1.28 -5.33
CA ALA A 412 -21.94 1.52 -6.61
C ALA A 412 -21.81 3.01 -6.95
N VAL A 413 -22.87 3.81 -6.71
CA VAL A 413 -22.86 5.25 -6.98
C VAL A 413 -22.11 6.02 -5.89
N ALA A 414 -22.41 5.77 -4.61
CA ALA A 414 -21.82 6.53 -3.52
C ALA A 414 -20.29 6.34 -3.46
N GLU A 415 -19.79 5.12 -3.63
CA GLU A 415 -18.35 4.88 -3.71
C GLU A 415 -17.73 5.53 -4.93
N GLY A 416 -18.36 5.39 -6.09
CA GLY A 416 -17.85 6.02 -7.31
C GLY A 416 -17.77 7.55 -7.19
N VAL A 417 -18.76 8.19 -6.56
CA VAL A 417 -18.79 9.64 -6.32
C VAL A 417 -17.75 10.06 -5.29
N VAL A 418 -17.63 9.35 -4.17
CA VAL A 418 -16.63 9.65 -3.13
C VAL A 418 -15.21 9.47 -3.68
N ASP A 419 -14.98 8.38 -4.43
CA ASP A 419 -13.70 8.10 -5.08
C ASP A 419 -13.37 9.18 -6.13
N TRP A 420 -14.31 9.57 -6.98
CA TRP A 420 -14.11 10.69 -7.91
C TRP A 420 -13.80 11.99 -7.18
N TRP A 421 -14.56 12.34 -6.13
CA TRP A 421 -14.38 13.58 -5.38
C TRP A 421 -13.01 13.66 -4.70
N THR A 422 -12.49 12.53 -4.25
CA THR A 422 -11.19 12.45 -3.58
C THR A 422 -10.02 12.53 -4.56
N HIS A 423 -10.18 12.04 -5.80
CA HIS A 423 -9.12 12.02 -6.80
C HIS A 423 -9.20 13.16 -7.84
N ARG A 424 -10.32 13.88 -7.96
CA ARG A 424 -10.51 14.95 -8.96
C ARG A 424 -9.52 16.11 -8.86
N ALA A 425 -8.88 16.29 -7.70
CA ALA A 425 -7.89 17.35 -7.48
C ALA A 425 -6.46 16.91 -7.83
N HIS A 426 -6.24 15.62 -8.11
CA HIS A 426 -4.89 15.10 -8.41
C HIS A 426 -4.43 15.43 -9.83
N ASP A 427 -5.35 15.59 -10.79
CA ASP A 427 -5.04 15.92 -12.17
C ASP A 427 -6.22 16.66 -12.84
N ALA A 428 -5.95 17.80 -13.47
CA ALA A 428 -6.93 18.58 -14.23
C ALA A 428 -7.43 17.85 -15.49
N GLY A 429 -6.69 16.82 -15.96
CA GLY A 429 -7.04 15.98 -17.10
C GLY A 429 -7.89 14.75 -16.77
N GLY A 430 -8.31 14.57 -15.52
CA GLY A 430 -9.09 13.40 -15.08
C GLY A 430 -10.43 13.21 -15.81
N PRO A 431 -11.04 12.01 -15.73
CA PRO A 431 -12.34 11.76 -16.33
C PRO A 431 -13.45 12.54 -15.60
N GLY A 432 -14.52 12.89 -16.34
CA GLY A 432 -15.75 13.40 -15.74
C GLY A 432 -16.38 12.39 -14.77
N PRO A 433 -17.28 12.83 -13.87
CA PRO A 433 -17.79 11.99 -12.78
C PRO A 433 -18.45 10.69 -13.27
N LEU A 434 -19.24 10.74 -14.34
CA LEU A 434 -19.91 9.55 -14.88
C LEU A 434 -18.91 8.53 -15.46
N SER A 435 -17.94 9.01 -16.25
CA SER A 435 -16.89 8.16 -16.82
C SER A 435 -16.01 7.55 -15.73
N HIS A 436 -15.72 8.31 -14.66
CA HIS A 436 -14.98 7.83 -13.49
C HIS A 436 -15.74 6.71 -12.78
N ILE A 437 -17.02 6.92 -12.48
CA ILE A 437 -17.86 5.92 -11.81
C ILE A 437 -17.93 4.64 -12.65
N ALA A 438 -18.14 4.76 -13.97
CA ALA A 438 -18.19 3.62 -14.88
C ALA A 438 -16.85 2.86 -14.92
N ALA A 439 -15.72 3.57 -15.04
CA ALA A 439 -14.38 2.98 -14.99
C ALA A 439 -14.16 2.25 -13.67
N HIS A 440 -14.53 2.88 -12.57
CA HIS A 440 -14.40 2.29 -11.24
C HIS A 440 -15.20 1.00 -11.08
N ARG A 441 -16.40 0.92 -11.65
CA ARG A 441 -17.17 -0.34 -11.63
C ARG A 441 -16.55 -1.42 -12.50
N LEU A 442 -16.02 -1.05 -13.66
CA LEU A 442 -15.35 -1.99 -14.56
C LEU A 442 -14.05 -2.54 -13.96
N ASP A 443 -13.26 -1.69 -13.28
CA ASP A 443 -12.06 -2.11 -12.55
C ASP A 443 -12.44 -3.10 -11.44
N ASP A 444 -13.43 -2.75 -10.61
CA ASP A 444 -13.89 -3.59 -9.50
C ASP A 444 -14.42 -4.95 -9.99
N LEU A 445 -15.18 -4.97 -11.09
CA LEU A 445 -15.67 -6.21 -11.71
C LEU A 445 -14.52 -7.03 -12.32
N GLY A 446 -13.56 -6.38 -12.97
CA GLY A 446 -12.38 -7.02 -13.54
C GLY A 446 -11.58 -7.74 -12.46
N TYR A 447 -11.18 -7.00 -11.41
CA TYR A 447 -10.49 -7.57 -10.25
C TYR A 447 -11.33 -8.66 -9.56
N GLY A 448 -12.63 -8.39 -9.33
CA GLY A 448 -13.53 -9.32 -8.68
C GLY A 448 -13.68 -10.63 -9.43
N ALA A 449 -13.80 -10.60 -10.76
CA ALA A 449 -13.85 -11.80 -11.59
C ALA A 449 -12.57 -12.64 -11.46
N GLY A 450 -11.41 -11.97 -11.50
CA GLY A 450 -10.10 -12.58 -11.24
C GLY A 450 -10.02 -13.24 -9.86
N LEU A 451 -10.51 -12.56 -8.83
CA LEU A 451 -10.53 -13.06 -7.46
C LEU A 451 -11.35 -14.34 -7.32
N TRP A 452 -12.56 -14.38 -7.88
CA TRP A 452 -13.40 -15.58 -7.84
C TRP A 452 -12.81 -16.73 -8.66
N TRP A 453 -12.22 -16.42 -9.81
CA TRP A 453 -11.49 -17.41 -10.61
C TRP A 453 -10.30 -18.01 -9.85
N GLY A 454 -9.49 -17.16 -9.19
CA GLY A 454 -8.39 -17.60 -8.34
C GLY A 454 -8.87 -18.47 -7.17
N ALA A 455 -9.92 -18.05 -6.47
CA ALA A 455 -10.53 -18.81 -5.38
C ALA A 455 -11.00 -20.20 -5.83
N TRP A 456 -11.68 -20.27 -6.98
CA TRP A 456 -12.15 -21.52 -7.58
C TRP A 456 -10.98 -22.44 -8.01
N ARG A 457 -9.99 -21.90 -8.74
CA ARG A 457 -8.82 -22.65 -9.22
C ARG A 457 -8.01 -23.25 -8.07
N HIS A 458 -7.85 -22.52 -6.97
CA HIS A 458 -7.16 -22.97 -5.77
C HIS A 458 -8.07 -23.70 -4.78
N ARG A 459 -9.36 -23.91 -5.11
CA ARG A 459 -10.37 -24.60 -4.28
C ARG A 459 -10.43 -24.06 -2.84
N THR A 460 -10.39 -22.74 -2.69
CA THR A 460 -10.33 -22.07 -1.38
C THR A 460 -11.29 -20.91 -1.28
N THR A 461 -11.82 -20.67 -0.07
CA THR A 461 -12.60 -19.47 0.26
C THR A 461 -11.77 -18.44 1.04
N ALA A 462 -10.50 -18.71 1.30
CA ALA A 462 -9.61 -17.82 2.07
C ALA A 462 -9.63 -16.35 1.61
N PRO A 463 -9.52 -15.99 0.31
CA PRO A 463 -9.55 -14.58 -0.12
C PRO A 463 -10.91 -13.91 0.02
N LEU A 464 -11.97 -14.67 0.32
CA LEU A 464 -13.35 -14.18 0.48
C LEU A 464 -13.76 -14.05 1.95
N ARG A 465 -12.91 -14.42 2.91
CA ARG A 465 -13.25 -14.43 4.34
C ARG A 465 -12.93 -13.08 4.99
N PRO A 466 -13.94 -12.32 5.49
CA PRO A 466 -13.69 -11.14 6.30
C PRO A 466 -12.93 -11.49 7.58
N THR A 467 -12.23 -10.52 8.16
CA THR A 467 -11.52 -10.70 9.43
C THR A 467 -11.82 -9.58 10.44
N GLY A 468 -11.50 -9.83 11.71
CA GLY A 468 -11.58 -8.82 12.76
C GLY A 468 -10.31 -7.94 12.84
N PRO A 469 -10.38 -6.76 13.48
CA PRO A 469 -9.23 -5.86 13.65
C PRO A 469 -8.03 -6.52 14.36
N GLY A 470 -8.27 -7.49 15.26
CA GLY A 470 -7.21 -8.21 15.99
C GLY A 470 -6.67 -9.47 15.30
N GLY A 471 -7.07 -9.77 14.06
CA GLY A 471 -6.85 -11.07 13.41
C GLY A 471 -5.42 -11.45 12.99
N SER A 472 -4.45 -10.53 12.98
CA SER A 472 -3.05 -10.88 12.68
C SER A 472 -2.26 -11.12 13.97
N ARG A 473 -2.46 -12.27 14.61
CA ARG A 473 -1.37 -12.81 15.44
C ARG A 473 -0.40 -13.47 14.46
N PRO A 474 0.88 -13.07 14.39
CA PRO A 474 1.86 -13.88 13.69
C PRO A 474 1.84 -15.27 14.34
N HIS A 475 1.57 -16.31 13.56
CA HIS A 475 1.80 -17.67 14.03
C HIS A 475 3.28 -17.75 14.42
N ARG A 476 3.56 -17.95 15.71
CA ARG A 476 4.78 -18.64 16.11
C ARG A 476 4.64 -20.05 15.53
N GLN A 477 5.21 -20.29 14.36
CA GLN A 477 5.52 -21.66 13.96
C GLN A 477 6.74 -22.05 14.81
N GLY A 478 6.53 -23.07 15.64
CA GLY A 478 7.56 -23.64 16.51
C GLY A 478 8.52 -24.53 15.74
#